data_AF-A0A432EQV2-F1
#
_entry.id   AF-A0A432EQV2-F1
#
_cell.length_a   1.000
_cell.length_b   1.000
_cell.length_c   1.000
_cell.angle_alpha   90.00
_cell.angle_beta   90.00
_cell.angle_gamma   90.00
#
_symmetry.space_group_name_H-M   'P 1'
#
loop_
_entity.id
_entity.type
_entity.pdbx_description
1 polymer ?
#
loop_
_entity_poly.entity_id
_entity_poly.type
_entity_poly.pdbx_seq_one_letter_code
_entity_poly.pdbx_strand_id
1 'polypeptide(L)'
;PKKSQLDRLRTGEVGYLCAGIKDIKAARVGDTVTLVEDPATEALPGFQESHPRVFAGLFPVVSSDYENFRDALDKLSLNDASLTFEPETSQALGFGFRCGFLGTLHMEIIQERLEREYELDLITTAPTVIYEVVDSKGQTRQIDNPADLPDPGQIEEIREPVIRASILVPQDYLGAVLTLCMEKRGIQQDMQYHGSQVMLTMDLPHSEVVLDFFDRLKSVSRGYASFDYTFLEFRPADMVKLDVLVNGERVDALSIIVHKDKARSQGRELVKKMRELIPRQMFDVAIQAALGSHIIARETVKALRKNVTAKCYGGDITRKKKLLAKQKAGKKRMKQIGSVEIPQEAFLAVLKVSGD
;
A
#
# COMPACT_ATOMS: atom_id res chain seq x y z
N PRO A 1 36.18 4.19 -8.95
CA PRO A 1 37.09 5.33 -8.64
C PRO A 1 37.70 5.19 -7.23
N LYS A 2 39.02 5.35 -7.08
CA LYS A 2 39.67 5.38 -5.75
C LYS A 2 39.54 6.77 -5.14
N LYS A 3 39.22 6.85 -3.85
CA LYS A 3 39.19 8.12 -3.10
C LYS A 3 40.62 8.68 -3.04
N SER A 4 40.81 9.92 -3.48
CA SER A 4 42.06 10.68 -3.29
C SER A 4 41.72 11.95 -2.51
N GLN A 5 42.62 12.35 -1.62
CA GLN A 5 42.52 13.64 -0.93
C GLN A 5 43.17 14.72 -1.78
N LEU A 6 42.50 15.86 -1.85
CA LEU A 6 42.99 17.07 -2.51
C LEU A 6 43.01 18.20 -1.47
N ASP A 7 43.95 19.13 -1.61
CA ASP A 7 44.07 20.27 -0.69
C ASP A 7 42.90 21.26 -0.79
N ARG A 8 42.26 21.33 -1.96
CA ARG A 8 41.11 22.20 -2.24
C ARG A 8 40.33 21.71 -3.45
N LEU A 9 39.03 22.03 -3.47
CA LEU A 9 38.17 21.95 -4.65
C LEU A 9 38.00 23.35 -5.24
N ARG A 10 38.19 23.49 -6.55
CA ARG A 10 38.05 24.74 -7.30
C ARG A 10 36.71 24.78 -8.04
N THR A 11 36.32 25.97 -8.48
CA THR A 11 35.11 26.19 -9.27
C THR A 11 35.06 25.27 -10.49
N GLY A 12 33.98 24.51 -10.64
CA GLY A 12 33.77 23.57 -11.73
C GLY A 12 34.24 22.13 -11.47
N GLU A 13 34.87 21.87 -10.32
CA GLU A 13 35.30 20.52 -9.94
C GLU A 13 34.20 19.78 -9.16
N VAL A 14 34.11 18.47 -9.36
CA VAL A 14 33.20 17.58 -8.62
C VAL A 14 34.03 16.77 -7.62
N GLY A 15 33.69 16.84 -6.33
CA GLY A 15 34.41 16.17 -5.26
C GLY A 15 33.52 15.84 -4.06
N TYR A 16 34.15 15.48 -2.95
CA TYR A 16 33.48 15.24 -1.66
C TYR A 16 34.14 16.08 -0.57
N LEU A 17 33.35 16.52 0.41
CA LEU A 17 33.80 17.28 1.58
C LEU A 17 33.48 16.47 2.85
N CYS A 18 34.44 16.37 3.76
CA CYS A 18 34.24 15.73 5.07
C CYS A 18 34.31 16.80 6.17
N ALA A 19 33.15 17.30 6.63
CA ALA A 19 33.05 18.41 7.58
C ALA A 19 32.61 18.00 9.01
N GLY A 20 32.79 16.73 9.40
CA GLY A 20 32.40 16.25 10.74
C GLY A 20 30.88 16.26 11.00
N ILE A 21 30.08 16.25 9.94
CA ILE A 21 28.62 16.22 9.99
C ILE A 21 28.17 14.86 10.55
N LYS A 22 27.45 14.88 11.68
CA LYS A 22 26.97 13.67 12.36
C LYS A 22 25.60 13.20 11.90
N ASP A 23 24.76 14.13 11.46
CA ASP A 23 23.40 13.86 11.00
C ASP A 23 23.30 14.14 9.49
N ILE A 24 22.88 13.13 8.74
CA ILE A 24 22.78 13.21 7.28
C ILE A 24 21.61 14.10 6.86
N LYS A 25 20.59 14.29 7.73
CA LYS A 25 19.51 15.25 7.52
C LYS A 25 19.97 16.71 7.50
N ALA A 26 21.15 17.00 8.06
CA ALA A 26 21.76 18.33 8.03
C ALA A 26 22.51 18.63 6.71
N ALA A 27 22.77 17.61 5.89
CA ALA A 27 23.46 17.76 4.59
C ALA A 27 22.58 17.19 3.47
N ARG A 28 21.51 17.93 3.15
CA ARG A 28 20.50 17.49 2.18
C ARG A 28 21.03 17.56 0.76
N VAL A 29 20.62 16.61 -0.08
CA VAL A 29 21.03 16.56 -1.49
C VAL A 29 20.43 17.76 -2.22
N GLY A 30 21.28 18.54 -2.89
CA GLY A 30 20.89 19.77 -3.60
C GLY A 30 21.00 21.06 -2.78
N ASP A 31 21.40 20.97 -1.51
CA ASP A 31 21.67 22.15 -0.67
C ASP A 31 22.99 22.84 -1.07
N THR A 32 23.14 24.12 -0.71
CA THR A 32 24.30 24.93 -1.04
C THR A 32 25.24 25.07 0.15
N VAL A 33 26.46 24.53 0.02
CA VAL A 33 27.52 24.72 1.01
C VAL A 33 28.31 26.00 0.68
N THR A 34 28.40 26.91 1.64
CA THR A 34 29.18 28.16 1.51
C THR A 34 30.07 28.39 2.74
N LEU A 35 30.95 29.40 2.67
CA LEU A 35 31.86 29.76 3.76
C LEU A 35 31.12 30.56 4.84
N VAL A 36 31.53 30.39 6.10
CA VAL A 36 30.91 31.11 7.23
C VAL A 36 31.36 32.58 7.25
N GLU A 37 32.62 32.86 6.93
CA GLU A 37 33.20 34.21 6.96
C GLU A 37 32.81 35.05 5.73
N ASP A 38 32.50 34.40 4.62
CA ASP A 38 32.09 35.02 3.36
C ASP A 38 30.96 34.19 2.73
N PRO A 39 29.72 34.30 3.27
CA PRO A 39 28.59 33.51 2.80
C PRO A 39 28.15 33.98 1.42
N ALA A 40 27.82 33.03 0.56
CA ALA A 40 27.18 33.31 -0.72
C ALA A 40 25.87 34.10 -0.50
N THR A 41 25.65 35.10 -1.35
CA THR A 41 24.51 36.03 -1.25
C THR A 41 23.17 35.32 -1.41
N GLU A 42 23.13 34.26 -2.22
CA GLU A 42 21.93 33.47 -2.51
C GLU A 42 22.29 31.98 -2.58
N ALA A 43 21.37 31.13 -2.13
CA ALA A 43 21.47 29.69 -2.34
C ALA A 43 21.25 29.35 -3.82
N LEU A 44 21.82 28.23 -4.28
CA LEU A 44 21.58 27.77 -5.65
C LEU A 44 20.10 27.45 -5.86
N PRO A 45 19.52 27.88 -7.00
CA PRO A 45 18.14 27.55 -7.32
C PRO A 45 18.00 26.05 -7.62
N GLY A 46 16.85 25.47 -7.26
CA GLY A 46 16.50 24.10 -7.61
C GLY A 46 16.51 23.10 -6.46
N PHE A 47 16.84 23.52 -5.23
CA PHE A 47 16.62 22.68 -4.06
C PHE A 47 15.11 22.50 -3.84
N GLN A 48 14.64 21.25 -3.92
CA GLN A 48 13.28 20.85 -3.57
C GLN A 48 13.37 19.73 -2.54
N GLU A 49 12.63 19.87 -1.44
CA GLU A 49 12.57 18.86 -0.41
C GLU A 49 11.87 17.60 -0.96
N SER A 50 12.52 16.45 -0.81
CA SER A 50 12.00 15.19 -1.32
C SER A 50 10.87 14.69 -0.43
N HIS A 51 9.63 15.00 -0.80
CA HIS A 51 8.47 14.50 -0.08
C HIS A 51 8.14 13.06 -0.50
N PRO A 52 7.91 12.14 0.46
CA PRO A 52 7.40 10.81 0.16
C PRO A 52 6.03 10.90 -0.51
N ARG A 53 5.84 10.13 -1.58
CA ARG A 53 4.59 10.10 -2.36
C ARG A 53 3.79 8.81 -2.15
N VAL A 54 4.47 7.75 -1.74
CA VAL A 54 3.90 6.41 -1.53
C VAL A 54 4.19 5.97 -0.10
N PHE A 55 3.19 5.43 0.58
CA PHE A 55 3.31 4.97 1.96
C PHE A 55 2.87 3.52 2.08
N ALA A 56 3.62 2.71 2.81
CA ALA A 56 3.24 1.34 3.13
C ALA A 56 3.62 1.03 4.58
N GLY A 57 2.81 0.22 5.25
CA GLY A 57 3.17 -0.38 6.53
C GLY A 57 4.09 -1.57 6.30
N LEU A 58 5.21 -1.62 7.02
CA LEU A 58 6.12 -2.75 7.07
C LEU A 58 6.07 -3.37 8.47
N PHE A 59 5.82 -4.67 8.53
CA PHE A 59 5.68 -5.41 9.79
C PHE A 59 6.60 -6.62 9.79
N PRO A 60 7.39 -6.86 10.85
CA PRO A 60 8.18 -8.08 10.95
C PRO A 60 7.27 -9.29 11.13
N VAL A 61 7.62 -10.41 10.49
CA VAL A 61 6.92 -11.69 10.64
C VAL A 61 6.99 -12.18 12.09
N VAL A 62 8.14 -11.97 12.73
CA VAL A 62 8.39 -12.33 14.13
C VAL A 62 8.45 -11.06 14.97
N SER A 63 7.57 -10.96 15.97
CA SER A 63 7.47 -9.78 16.83
C SER A 63 8.75 -9.46 17.63
N SER A 64 9.62 -10.44 17.88
CA SER A 64 10.91 -10.22 18.54
C SER A 64 11.89 -9.41 17.70
N ASP A 65 11.70 -9.38 16.37
CA ASP A 65 12.60 -8.69 15.45
C ASP A 65 12.27 -7.20 15.30
N TYR A 66 11.26 -6.69 16.03
CA TYR A 66 10.87 -5.29 15.99
C TYR A 66 12.03 -4.32 16.28
N GLU A 67 12.84 -4.60 17.32
CA GLU A 67 14.00 -3.75 17.66
C GLU A 67 15.10 -3.85 16.59
N ASN A 68 15.37 -5.06 16.09
CA ASN A 68 16.32 -5.25 14.98
C ASN A 68 15.86 -4.52 13.71
N PHE A 69 14.55 -4.53 13.45
CA PHE A 69 13.95 -3.86 12.31
C PHE A 69 14.04 -2.34 12.44
N ARG A 70 13.78 -1.80 13.63
CA ARG A 70 13.98 -0.38 13.93
C ARG A 70 15.43 0.05 13.69
N ASP A 71 16.38 -0.70 14.24
CA ASP A 71 17.81 -0.44 14.07
C ASP A 71 18.24 -0.52 12.60
N ALA A 72 17.65 -1.44 11.83
CA ALA A 72 17.88 -1.56 10.40
C ALA A 72 17.34 -0.34 9.63
N LEU A 73 16.13 0.12 9.93
CA LEU A 73 15.55 1.34 9.34
C LEU A 73 16.36 2.59 9.68
N ASP A 74 16.82 2.73 10.92
CA ASP A 74 17.70 3.83 11.35
C ASP A 74 19.01 3.83 10.56
N LYS A 75 19.67 2.66 10.43
CA LYS A 75 20.89 2.53 9.61
C LYS A 75 20.65 2.79 8.13
N LEU A 76 19.49 2.40 7.61
CA LEU A 76 19.14 2.61 6.21
C LEU A 76 18.84 4.08 5.92
N SER A 77 18.15 4.76 6.83
CA SER A 77 17.83 6.20 6.77
C SER A 77 19.09 7.08 6.82
N LEU A 78 20.19 6.59 7.40
CA LEU A 78 21.48 7.26 7.26
C LEU A 78 21.95 7.29 5.80
N ASN A 79 21.76 6.21 5.05
CA ASN A 79 22.18 6.17 3.64
C ASN A 79 21.17 6.81 2.70
N ASP A 80 19.87 6.74 3.04
CA ASP A 80 18.78 7.25 2.21
C ASP A 80 18.00 8.35 2.94
N ALA A 81 18.26 9.60 2.56
CA ALA A 81 17.60 10.76 3.14
C ALA A 81 16.12 10.91 2.76
N SER A 82 15.63 10.13 1.77
CA SER A 82 14.26 10.18 1.30
C SER A 82 13.33 9.19 2.01
N LEU A 83 13.90 8.19 2.69
CA LEU A 83 13.14 7.25 3.52
C LEU A 83 12.65 7.96 4.79
N THR A 84 11.35 7.93 5.00
CA THR A 84 10.70 8.39 6.23
C THR A 84 9.99 7.20 6.86
N PHE A 85 9.99 7.11 8.19
CA PHE A 85 9.26 6.05 8.87
C PHE A 85 8.76 6.50 10.24
N GLU A 86 7.59 5.99 10.62
CA GLU A 86 6.94 6.26 11.90
C GLU A 86 6.45 4.95 12.51
N PRO A 87 6.52 4.76 13.83
CA PRO A 87 6.04 3.54 14.47
C PRO A 87 4.52 3.40 14.29
N GLU A 88 4.06 2.23 13.86
CA GLU A 88 2.65 1.92 13.64
C GLU A 88 2.28 0.62 14.37
N THR A 89 1.07 0.59 14.94
CA THR A 89 0.53 -0.61 15.58
C THR A 89 -0.71 -1.09 14.85
N SER A 90 -0.67 -2.31 14.34
CA SER A 90 -1.80 -2.99 13.72
C SER A 90 -2.40 -4.02 14.66
N GLN A 91 -3.74 -4.09 14.72
CA GLN A 91 -4.43 -5.13 15.51
C GLN A 91 -4.12 -6.54 15.00
N ALA A 92 -3.85 -6.70 13.70
CA ALA A 92 -3.64 -8.01 13.07
C ALA A 92 -2.17 -8.39 12.93
N LEU A 93 -1.29 -7.42 12.65
CA LEU A 93 0.13 -7.66 12.36
C LEU A 93 1.05 -7.28 13.53
N GLY A 94 0.53 -6.63 14.58
CA GLY A 94 1.31 -6.21 15.74
C GLY A 94 2.08 -4.91 15.48
N PHE A 95 3.30 -4.83 16.02
CA PHE A 95 4.14 -3.64 15.94
C PHE A 95 4.91 -3.62 14.60
N GLY A 96 4.86 -2.49 13.90
CA GLY A 96 5.60 -2.26 12.68
C GLY A 96 5.92 -0.79 12.48
N PHE A 97 6.21 -0.44 11.23
CA PHE A 97 6.55 0.93 10.85
C PHE A 97 5.80 1.33 9.59
N ARG A 98 5.17 2.49 9.65
CA ARG A 98 4.63 3.19 8.51
C ARG A 98 5.78 3.87 7.78
N CYS A 99 6.11 3.42 6.57
CA CYS A 99 7.24 3.92 5.80
C CYS A 99 6.77 4.72 4.59
N GLY A 100 7.36 5.90 4.40
CA GLY A 100 7.15 6.76 3.24
C GLY A 100 8.31 6.65 2.24
N PHE A 101 7.95 6.49 0.98
CA PHE A 101 8.83 6.24 -0.16
C PHE A 101 8.58 7.26 -1.28
N LEU A 102 9.56 7.42 -2.17
CA LEU A 102 9.45 8.27 -3.36
C LEU A 102 8.54 7.67 -4.44
N GLY A 103 8.40 6.34 -4.43
CA GLY A 103 7.64 5.58 -5.41
C GLY A 103 7.70 4.09 -5.11
N THR A 104 7.01 3.28 -5.92
CA THR A 104 6.93 1.83 -5.76
C THR A 104 8.29 1.14 -5.90
N LEU A 105 9.12 1.56 -6.87
CA LEU A 105 10.47 0.99 -7.04
C LEU A 105 11.37 1.28 -5.84
N HIS A 106 11.27 2.47 -5.25
CA HIS A 106 12.05 2.80 -4.05
C HIS A 106 11.61 1.88 -2.88
N MET A 107 10.30 1.64 -2.73
CA MET A 107 9.78 0.69 -1.74
C MET A 107 10.34 -0.73 -1.94
N GLU A 108 10.34 -1.25 -3.16
CA GLU A 108 10.87 -2.59 -3.47
C GLU A 108 12.36 -2.72 -3.15
N ILE A 109 13.17 -1.72 -3.50
CA ILE A 109 14.60 -1.71 -3.20
C ILE A 109 14.83 -1.72 -1.69
N ILE A 110 14.11 -0.88 -0.94
CA ILE A 110 14.24 -0.81 0.52
C ILE A 110 13.83 -2.12 1.17
N GLN A 111 12.72 -2.72 0.73
CA GLN A 111 12.27 -4.03 1.21
C GLN A 111 13.33 -5.11 0.94
N GLU A 112 13.83 -5.22 -0.29
CA GLU A 112 14.82 -6.24 -0.68
C GLU A 112 16.15 -6.05 0.08
N ARG A 113 16.54 -4.80 0.38
CA ARG A 113 17.71 -4.51 1.21
C ARG A 113 17.49 -4.93 2.66
N LEU A 114 16.32 -4.68 3.23
CA LEU A 114 16.00 -5.12 4.60
C LEU A 114 16.02 -6.66 4.71
N GLU A 115 15.44 -7.36 3.73
CA GLU A 115 15.43 -8.82 3.69
C GLU A 115 16.83 -9.41 3.50
N ARG A 116 17.67 -8.84 2.62
CA ARG A 116 18.99 -9.39 2.29
C ARG A 116 20.13 -8.92 3.17
N GLU A 117 20.20 -7.64 3.51
CA GLU A 117 21.31 -7.07 4.28
C GLU A 117 21.13 -7.29 5.79
N TYR A 118 19.88 -7.38 6.27
CA TYR A 118 19.57 -7.48 7.69
C TYR A 118 18.85 -8.78 8.08
N GLU A 119 18.61 -9.69 7.12
CA GLU A 119 17.96 -11.00 7.34
C GLU A 119 16.60 -10.89 8.04
N LEU A 120 15.82 -9.86 7.69
CA LEU A 120 14.50 -9.60 8.25
C LEU A 120 13.40 -10.12 7.33
N ASP A 121 12.55 -11.01 7.84
CA ASP A 121 11.32 -11.41 7.16
C ASP A 121 10.22 -10.38 7.42
N LEU A 122 9.80 -9.67 6.38
CA LEU A 122 8.85 -8.56 6.46
C LEU A 122 7.54 -8.84 5.72
N ILE A 123 6.45 -8.31 6.25
CA ILE A 123 5.13 -8.23 5.64
C ILE A 123 4.87 -6.76 5.31
N THR A 124 4.79 -6.45 4.03
CA THR A 124 4.41 -5.13 3.52
C THR A 124 2.89 -5.04 3.38
N THR A 125 2.25 -3.91 3.69
CA THR A 125 0.82 -3.67 3.38
C THR A 125 0.64 -3.11 1.98
N ALA A 126 -0.62 -2.89 1.56
CA ALA A 126 -0.88 -2.23 0.29
C ALA A 126 -0.29 -0.82 0.32
N PRO A 127 0.43 -0.41 -0.72
CA PRO A 127 0.91 0.95 -0.83
C PRO A 127 -0.28 1.89 -0.99
N THR A 128 -0.19 3.03 -0.33
CA THR A 128 -1.24 4.04 -0.21
C THR A 128 -0.64 5.42 -0.50
N VAL A 129 -1.50 6.37 -0.81
CA VAL A 129 -1.13 7.74 -1.12
C VAL A 129 -1.69 8.68 -0.06
N ILE A 130 -1.13 9.87 0.06
CA ILE A 130 -1.68 10.90 0.94
C ILE A 130 -2.98 11.42 0.32
N TYR A 131 -4.05 11.41 1.09
CA TYR A 131 -5.31 12.06 0.77
C TYR A 131 -5.44 13.36 1.56
N GLU A 132 -6.06 14.38 0.96
CA GLU A 132 -6.47 15.57 1.69
C GLU A 132 -7.96 15.44 2.03
N VAL A 133 -8.27 15.42 3.32
CA VAL A 133 -9.65 15.37 3.81
C VAL A 133 -10.02 16.73 4.39
N VAL A 134 -11.09 17.31 3.86
CA VAL A 134 -11.66 18.54 4.38
C VAL A 134 -12.78 18.16 5.35
N ASP A 135 -12.63 18.55 6.61
CA ASP A 135 -13.67 18.33 7.62
C ASP A 135 -14.85 19.30 7.42
N SER A 136 -16.00 19.02 8.04
CA SER A 136 -17.17 19.92 7.97
C SER A 136 -16.95 21.31 8.59
N LYS A 137 -15.77 21.58 9.16
CA LYS A 137 -15.36 22.88 9.70
C LYS A 137 -14.39 23.61 8.75
N GLY A 138 -14.08 23.04 7.58
CA GLY A 138 -13.16 23.58 6.59
C GLY A 138 -11.68 23.37 6.90
N GLN A 139 -11.31 22.55 7.89
CA GLN A 139 -9.91 22.19 8.13
C GLN A 139 -9.48 21.04 7.22
N THR A 140 -8.39 21.25 6.49
CA THR A 140 -7.76 20.21 5.67
C THR A 140 -6.78 19.40 6.52
N ARG A 141 -6.93 18.08 6.49
CA ARG A 141 -6.00 17.13 7.11
C ARG A 141 -5.44 16.20 6.04
N GLN A 142 -4.13 15.97 6.10
CA GLN A 142 -3.49 14.97 5.28
C GLN A 142 -3.58 13.61 5.98
N ILE A 143 -4.08 12.62 5.25
CA ILE A 143 -4.31 11.27 5.74
C ILE A 143 -3.58 10.31 4.82
N ASP A 144 -2.57 9.66 5.35
CA ASP A 144 -1.84 8.60 4.67
C ASP A 144 -2.43 7.23 5.05
N ASN A 145 -2.81 7.01 6.32
CA ASN A 145 -3.38 5.75 6.78
C ASN A 145 -4.91 5.69 6.59
N PRO A 146 -5.44 4.68 5.88
CA PRO A 146 -6.88 4.43 5.81
C PRO A 146 -7.56 4.28 7.17
N ALA A 147 -6.85 3.79 8.19
CA ALA A 147 -7.39 3.63 9.55
C ALA A 147 -7.78 4.98 10.17
N ASP A 148 -6.99 6.02 9.94
CA ASP A 148 -7.13 7.37 10.51
C ASP A 148 -8.18 8.23 9.81
N LEU A 149 -8.79 7.70 8.74
CA LEU A 149 -9.89 8.38 8.05
C LEU A 149 -11.06 8.60 9.04
N PRO A 150 -11.50 9.85 9.27
CA PRO A 150 -12.60 10.15 10.18
C PRO A 150 -13.91 9.58 9.67
N ASP A 151 -14.91 9.51 10.55
CA ASP A 151 -16.23 9.01 10.18
C ASP A 151 -16.81 9.82 9.00
N PRO A 152 -17.48 9.17 8.02
CA PRO A 152 -18.02 9.85 6.83
C PRO A 152 -18.94 11.04 7.14
N GLY A 153 -19.57 11.07 8.32
CA GLY A 153 -20.43 12.19 8.73
C GLY A 153 -19.69 13.47 9.12
N GLN A 154 -18.36 13.42 9.32
CA GLN A 154 -17.52 14.58 9.64
C GLN A 154 -16.72 15.08 8.42
N ILE A 155 -16.83 14.38 7.29
CA ILE A 155 -16.10 14.66 6.07
C ILE A 155 -17.00 15.47 5.13
N GLU A 156 -16.51 16.61 4.67
CA GLU A 156 -17.15 17.39 3.63
C GLU A 156 -16.73 16.90 2.24
N GLU A 157 -15.42 16.79 2.02
CA GLU A 157 -14.86 16.28 0.77
C GLU A 157 -13.52 15.55 1.01
N ILE A 158 -13.26 14.56 0.16
CA ILE A 158 -11.97 13.86 0.08
C ILE A 158 -11.35 14.23 -1.26
N ARG A 159 -10.12 14.74 -1.21
CA ARG A 159 -9.33 15.06 -2.39
C ARG A 159 -8.22 14.03 -2.55
N GLU A 160 -8.16 13.44 -3.72
CA GLU A 160 -7.09 12.50 -4.08
C GLU A 160 -5.97 13.22 -4.84
N PRO A 161 -4.71 12.76 -4.73
CA PRO A 161 -3.60 13.31 -5.48
C PRO A 161 -3.70 12.91 -6.95
N VAL A 162 -3.61 13.89 -7.84
CA VAL A 162 -3.58 13.71 -9.30
C VAL A 162 -2.17 13.94 -9.80
N ILE A 163 -1.70 13.06 -10.67
CA ILE A 163 -0.41 13.16 -11.34
C ILE A 163 -0.63 13.41 -12.83
N ARG A 164 0.28 14.18 -13.43
CA ARG A 164 0.44 14.24 -14.88
C ARG A 164 1.43 13.17 -15.29
N ALA A 165 0.94 12.13 -15.95
CA ALA A 165 1.72 11.06 -16.52
C ALA A 165 2.11 11.37 -17.96
N SER A 166 3.38 11.15 -18.27
CA SER A 166 3.95 11.17 -19.62
C SER A 166 4.33 9.74 -20.00
N ILE A 167 3.64 9.19 -21.01
CA ILE A 167 3.81 7.81 -21.45
C ILE A 167 4.31 7.82 -22.89
N LEU A 168 5.53 7.32 -23.10
CA LEU A 168 6.08 7.14 -24.44
C LEU A 168 5.93 5.68 -24.84
N VAL A 169 5.24 5.43 -25.95
CA VAL A 169 4.92 4.07 -26.41
C VAL A 169 4.95 4.00 -27.95
N PRO A 170 5.37 2.88 -28.56
CA PRO A 170 5.19 2.67 -30.00
C PRO A 170 3.71 2.67 -30.41
N GLN A 171 3.42 3.11 -31.64
CA GLN A 171 2.04 3.19 -32.17
C GLN A 171 1.26 1.87 -32.06
N ASP A 172 1.93 0.74 -32.24
CA ASP A 172 1.31 -0.60 -32.22
C ASP A 172 0.63 -0.95 -30.89
N TYR A 173 1.09 -0.38 -29.77
CA TYR A 173 0.59 -0.67 -28.43
C TYR A 173 -0.29 0.45 -27.85
N LEU A 174 -0.48 1.55 -28.59
CA LEU A 174 -1.19 2.74 -28.11
C LEU A 174 -2.62 2.42 -27.63
N GLY A 175 -3.37 1.62 -28.39
CA GLY A 175 -4.77 1.28 -28.06
C GLY A 175 -4.89 0.52 -26.73
N ALA A 176 -3.97 -0.41 -26.46
CA ALA A 176 -3.95 -1.15 -25.20
C ALA A 176 -3.58 -0.25 -24.01
N VAL A 177 -2.60 0.65 -24.19
CA VAL A 177 -2.18 1.62 -23.16
C VAL A 177 -3.30 2.62 -22.86
N LEU A 178 -3.98 3.16 -23.87
CA LEU A 178 -5.12 4.05 -23.69
C LEU A 178 -6.24 3.37 -22.91
N THR A 179 -6.55 2.11 -23.24
CA THR A 179 -7.59 1.34 -22.53
C THR A 179 -7.23 1.15 -21.06
N LEU A 180 -5.97 0.78 -20.76
CA LEU A 180 -5.47 0.65 -19.40
C LEU A 180 -5.60 1.97 -18.62
N CYS A 181 -5.23 3.08 -19.22
CA CYS A 181 -5.28 4.36 -18.52
C CYS A 181 -6.72 4.86 -18.33
N MET A 182 -7.64 4.60 -19.27
CA MET A 182 -9.07 4.89 -19.10
C MET A 182 -9.69 4.06 -17.96
N GLU A 183 -9.33 2.78 -17.84
CA GLU A 183 -9.75 1.92 -16.73
C GLU A 183 -9.29 2.48 -15.36
N LYS A 184 -8.14 3.15 -15.34
CA LYS A 184 -7.56 3.81 -14.17
C LYS A 184 -8.05 5.25 -13.99
N ARG A 185 -9.18 5.63 -14.63
CA ARG A 185 -9.81 6.97 -14.53
C ARG A 185 -8.94 8.10 -15.07
N GLY A 186 -8.07 7.79 -16.03
CA GLY A 186 -7.19 8.76 -16.68
C GLY A 186 -7.95 9.69 -17.62
N ILE A 187 -7.59 10.96 -17.58
CA ILE A 187 -8.08 12.00 -18.50
C ILE A 187 -6.96 12.34 -19.46
N GLN A 188 -7.18 12.12 -20.75
CA GLN A 188 -6.22 12.47 -21.79
C GLN A 188 -6.13 14.00 -21.90
N GLN A 189 -4.91 14.53 -21.79
CA GLN A 189 -4.63 15.96 -21.96
C GLN A 189 -4.06 16.24 -23.35
N ASP A 190 -3.04 15.46 -23.75
CA ASP A 190 -2.36 15.66 -25.03
C ASP A 190 -1.84 14.34 -25.61
N MET A 191 -1.67 14.29 -26.93
CA MET A 191 -1.12 13.15 -27.65
C MET A 191 -0.32 13.65 -28.85
N GLN A 192 1.00 13.41 -28.81
CA GLN A 192 1.94 13.84 -29.84
C GLN A 192 2.58 12.64 -30.53
N TYR A 193 2.66 12.70 -31.86
CA TYR A 193 3.30 11.66 -32.66
C TYR A 193 4.73 12.07 -33.02
N HIS A 194 5.69 11.24 -32.64
CA HIS A 194 7.11 11.36 -32.98
C HIS A 194 7.52 10.20 -33.88
N GLY A 195 7.13 10.26 -35.16
CA GLY A 195 7.39 9.18 -36.10
C GLY A 195 6.67 7.90 -35.67
N SER A 196 7.45 6.87 -35.30
CA SER A 196 6.93 5.58 -34.82
C SER A 196 6.57 5.55 -33.33
N GLN A 197 6.94 6.57 -32.57
CA GLN A 197 6.62 6.70 -31.14
C GLN A 197 5.48 7.70 -30.93
N VAL A 198 4.70 7.48 -29.88
CA VAL A 198 3.62 8.35 -29.45
C VAL A 198 3.90 8.75 -28.01
N MET A 199 3.94 10.06 -27.77
CA MET A 199 3.98 10.63 -26.43
C MET A 199 2.55 10.95 -26.00
N LEU A 200 2.08 10.27 -24.96
CA LEU A 200 0.76 10.45 -24.39
C LEU A 200 0.88 11.18 -23.05
N THR A 201 0.22 12.32 -22.92
CA THR A 201 0.15 13.08 -21.66
C THR A 201 -1.24 12.95 -21.08
N MET A 202 -1.35 12.37 -19.88
CA MET A 202 -2.63 12.13 -19.23
C MET A 202 -2.58 12.50 -17.75
N ASP A 203 -3.69 12.99 -17.23
CA ASP A 203 -3.85 13.18 -15.80
C ASP A 203 -4.47 11.92 -15.19
N LEU A 204 -3.78 11.29 -14.24
CA LEU A 204 -4.18 10.05 -13.58
C LEU A 204 -4.25 10.25 -12.06
N PRO A 205 -5.21 9.64 -11.35
CA PRO A 205 -5.15 9.54 -9.90
C PRO A 205 -3.92 8.75 -9.45
N HIS A 206 -3.12 9.29 -8.54
CA HIS A 206 -1.92 8.60 -8.05
C HIS A 206 -2.27 7.28 -7.35
N SER A 207 -3.40 7.24 -6.64
CA SER A 207 -3.94 6.05 -5.95
C SER A 207 -4.07 4.84 -6.89
N GLU A 208 -4.46 5.07 -8.14
CA GLU A 208 -4.68 4.04 -9.16
C GLU A 208 -3.37 3.60 -9.84
N VAL A 209 -2.36 4.47 -9.82
CA VAL A 209 -1.04 4.25 -10.43
C VAL A 209 -0.13 3.46 -9.49
N VAL A 210 -0.19 3.73 -8.19
CA VAL A 210 0.60 3.03 -7.18
C VAL A 210 0.24 1.53 -7.11
N LEU A 211 -1.00 1.18 -7.47
CA LEU A 211 -1.49 -0.20 -7.53
C LEU A 211 -1.36 -0.77 -8.96
N ASP A 212 -0.29 -1.54 -9.19
CA ASP A 212 -0.09 -2.45 -10.34
C ASP A 212 -0.07 -1.79 -11.74
N PHE A 213 -0.07 -0.46 -11.82
CA PHE A 213 -0.07 0.22 -13.11
C PHE A 213 1.21 -0.02 -13.91
N PHE A 214 2.37 -0.02 -13.24
CA PHE A 214 3.65 -0.19 -13.90
C PHE A 214 3.79 -1.59 -14.52
N ASP A 215 3.41 -2.64 -13.79
CA ASP A 215 3.50 -4.02 -14.26
C ASP A 215 2.51 -4.28 -15.40
N ARG A 216 1.26 -3.81 -15.28
CA ARG A 216 0.30 -3.89 -16.37
C ARG A 216 0.74 -3.10 -17.59
N LEU A 217 1.28 -1.89 -17.42
CA LEU A 217 1.78 -1.07 -18.51
C LEU A 217 2.92 -1.79 -19.26
N LYS A 218 3.87 -2.37 -18.53
CA LYS A 218 4.95 -3.16 -19.10
C LYS A 218 4.43 -4.42 -19.80
N SER A 219 3.44 -5.10 -19.23
CA SER A 219 2.83 -6.29 -19.83
C SER A 219 2.12 -5.96 -21.16
N VAL A 220 1.23 -4.96 -21.19
CA VAL A 220 0.49 -4.58 -22.41
C VAL A 220 1.40 -4.02 -23.49
N SER A 221 2.50 -3.38 -23.11
CA SER A 221 3.47 -2.81 -24.04
C SER A 221 4.64 -3.74 -24.37
N ARG A 222 4.67 -4.98 -23.84
CA ARG A 222 5.85 -5.88 -23.89
C ARG A 222 7.17 -5.23 -23.46
N GLY A 223 7.10 -4.30 -22.49
CA GLY A 223 8.22 -3.57 -21.94
C GLY A 223 8.62 -2.28 -22.66
N TYR A 224 8.06 -2.01 -23.86
CA TYR A 224 8.44 -0.85 -24.68
C TYR A 224 7.94 0.51 -24.17
N ALA A 225 6.91 0.54 -23.32
CA ALA A 225 6.42 1.80 -22.77
C ALA A 225 7.36 2.34 -21.70
N SER A 226 7.66 3.64 -21.75
CA SER A 226 8.25 4.37 -20.62
C SER A 226 7.18 5.24 -19.96
N PHE A 227 7.31 5.42 -18.66
CA PHE A 227 6.37 6.14 -17.82
C PHE A 227 7.16 7.11 -16.95
N ASP A 228 6.81 8.38 -17.04
CA ASP A 228 7.26 9.44 -16.15
C ASP A 228 6.04 10.15 -15.58
N TYR A 229 6.13 10.73 -14.38
CA TYR A 229 5.02 11.46 -13.81
C TYR A 229 5.45 12.61 -12.91
N THR A 230 4.65 13.67 -12.94
CA THR A 230 4.79 14.82 -12.04
C THR A 230 3.50 15.00 -11.24
N PHE A 231 3.63 15.33 -9.96
CA PHE A 231 2.46 15.69 -9.15
C PHE A 231 1.83 16.96 -9.70
N LEU A 232 0.51 16.98 -9.85
CA LEU A 232 -0.23 18.11 -10.40
C LEU A 232 -0.94 18.88 -9.29
N GLU A 233 -1.93 18.24 -8.65
CA GLU A 233 -2.81 18.87 -7.68
C GLU A 233 -3.59 17.82 -6.86
N PHE A 234 -4.24 18.24 -5.77
CA PHE A 234 -5.27 17.47 -5.11
C PHE A 234 -6.65 17.80 -5.70
N ARG A 235 -7.38 16.77 -6.14
CA ARG A 235 -8.70 16.93 -6.79
C ARG A 235 -9.78 16.21 -5.99
N PRO A 236 -10.96 16.83 -5.77
CA PRO A 236 -12.07 16.17 -5.10
C PRO A 236 -12.53 14.93 -5.89
N ALA A 237 -12.73 13.82 -5.18
CA ALA A 237 -13.18 12.56 -5.74
C ALA A 237 -14.09 11.80 -4.77
N ASP A 238 -14.99 10.98 -5.32
CA ASP A 238 -15.93 10.14 -4.55
C ASP A 238 -15.21 8.92 -3.97
N MET A 239 -14.38 9.17 -2.97
CA MET A 239 -13.59 8.15 -2.27
C MET A 239 -14.38 7.56 -1.10
N VAL A 240 -14.28 6.25 -0.92
CA VAL A 240 -14.89 5.52 0.19
C VAL A 240 -13.86 4.60 0.84
N LYS A 241 -13.93 4.49 2.17
CA LYS A 241 -13.14 3.51 2.93
C LYS A 241 -13.80 2.15 2.83
N LEU A 242 -13.06 1.20 2.28
CA LEU A 242 -13.42 -0.20 2.20
C LEU A 242 -12.79 -0.94 3.36
N ASP A 243 -13.61 -1.37 4.31
CA ASP A 243 -13.19 -2.15 5.46
C ASP A 243 -13.45 -3.63 5.25
N VAL A 244 -12.53 -4.46 5.74
CA VAL A 244 -12.67 -5.92 5.72
C VAL A 244 -12.96 -6.40 7.13
N LEU A 245 -14.05 -7.17 7.27
CA LEU A 245 -14.45 -7.76 8.53
C LEU A 245 -14.35 -9.28 8.46
N VAL A 246 -13.66 -9.85 9.45
CA VAL A 246 -13.57 -11.31 9.64
C VAL A 246 -14.32 -11.66 10.93
N ASN A 247 -15.38 -12.45 10.79
CA ASN A 247 -16.29 -12.82 11.87
C ASN A 247 -16.90 -11.63 12.65
N GLY A 248 -16.92 -10.43 12.06
CA GLY A 248 -17.44 -9.21 12.67
C GLY A 248 -16.36 -8.29 13.27
N GLU A 249 -15.11 -8.76 13.34
CA GLU A 249 -13.95 -7.96 13.75
C GLU A 249 -13.35 -7.28 12.52
N ARG A 250 -13.04 -5.98 12.63
CA ARG A 250 -12.39 -5.22 11.56
C ARG A 250 -10.90 -5.57 11.52
N VAL A 251 -10.36 -5.67 10.31
CA VAL A 251 -8.95 -5.96 10.07
C VAL A 251 -8.33 -4.74 9.41
N ASP A 252 -7.77 -3.83 10.22
CA ASP A 252 -7.32 -2.51 9.76
C ASP A 252 -6.22 -2.58 8.70
N ALA A 253 -5.35 -3.59 8.79
CA ALA A 253 -4.27 -3.81 7.81
C ALA A 253 -4.76 -4.11 6.38
N LEU A 254 -6.06 -4.44 6.21
CA LEU A 254 -6.68 -4.72 4.91
C LEU A 254 -7.64 -3.61 4.46
N SER A 255 -7.80 -2.55 5.26
CA SER A 255 -8.63 -1.42 4.89
C SER A 255 -7.96 -0.59 3.80
N ILE A 256 -8.70 -0.26 2.75
CA ILE A 256 -8.21 0.51 1.61
C ILE A 256 -9.17 1.64 1.26
N ILE A 257 -8.64 2.76 0.77
CA ILE A 257 -9.44 3.88 0.26
C ILE A 257 -9.59 3.70 -1.26
N VAL A 258 -10.83 3.61 -1.72
CA VAL A 258 -11.14 3.24 -3.12
C VAL A 258 -12.22 4.15 -3.67
N HIS A 259 -12.25 4.32 -4.99
CA HIS A 259 -13.34 5.05 -5.63
C HIS A 259 -14.65 4.28 -5.49
N LYS A 260 -15.76 5.00 -5.24
CA LYS A 260 -17.09 4.42 -4.99
C LYS A 260 -17.54 3.41 -6.06
N ASP A 261 -17.25 3.68 -7.33
CA ASP A 261 -17.62 2.80 -8.45
C ASP A 261 -16.87 1.45 -8.43
N LYS A 262 -15.62 1.45 -7.96
CA LYS A 262 -14.77 0.25 -7.87
C LYS A 262 -14.93 -0.49 -6.54
N ALA A 263 -15.50 0.14 -5.53
CA ALA A 263 -15.64 -0.43 -4.19
C ALA A 263 -16.32 -1.81 -4.18
N ARG A 264 -17.36 -1.99 -5.01
CA ARG A 264 -18.12 -3.26 -5.06
C ARG A 264 -17.35 -4.39 -5.73
N SER A 265 -16.66 -4.12 -6.84
CA SER A 265 -15.87 -5.13 -7.55
C SER A 265 -14.66 -5.54 -6.71
N GLN A 266 -13.87 -4.56 -6.24
CA GLN A 266 -12.70 -4.80 -5.41
C GLN A 266 -13.06 -5.48 -4.09
N GLY A 267 -14.10 -5.03 -3.40
CA GLY A 267 -14.56 -5.67 -2.16
C GLY A 267 -14.98 -7.12 -2.36
N ARG A 268 -15.60 -7.45 -3.50
CA ARG A 268 -15.95 -8.84 -3.82
C ARG A 268 -14.71 -9.69 -4.09
N GLU A 269 -13.75 -9.15 -4.81
CA GLU A 269 -12.52 -9.85 -5.16
C GLU A 269 -11.66 -10.14 -3.94
N LEU A 270 -11.45 -9.13 -3.08
CA LEU A 270 -10.73 -9.24 -1.83
C LEU A 270 -11.34 -10.33 -0.94
N VAL A 271 -12.67 -10.28 -0.75
CA VAL A 271 -13.39 -11.25 0.08
C VAL A 271 -13.36 -12.68 -0.52
N LYS A 272 -13.35 -12.81 -1.85
CA LYS A 272 -13.22 -14.10 -2.54
C LYS A 272 -11.86 -14.72 -2.31
N LYS A 273 -10.77 -13.97 -2.51
CA LYS A 273 -9.41 -14.50 -2.32
C LYS A 273 -9.13 -14.78 -0.84
N MET A 274 -9.61 -13.93 0.07
CA MET A 274 -9.56 -14.23 1.52
C MET A 274 -10.24 -15.56 1.88
N ARG A 275 -11.36 -15.91 1.23
CA ARG A 275 -12.03 -17.19 1.45
C ARG A 275 -11.17 -18.38 1.02
N GLU A 276 -10.36 -18.24 -0.02
CA GLU A 276 -9.49 -19.30 -0.54
C GLU A 276 -8.28 -19.54 0.39
N LEU A 277 -7.80 -18.48 1.03
CA LEU A 277 -6.61 -18.50 1.88
C LEU A 277 -6.90 -18.87 3.34
N ILE A 278 -8.08 -18.49 3.86
CA ILE A 278 -8.44 -18.77 5.24
C ILE A 278 -8.76 -20.27 5.42
N PRO A 279 -8.03 -20.98 6.30
CA PRO A 279 -8.27 -22.39 6.53
C PRO A 279 -9.64 -22.64 7.15
N ARG A 280 -10.22 -23.79 6.82
CA ARG A 280 -11.55 -24.16 7.30
C ARG A 280 -11.51 -24.44 8.80
N GLN A 281 -12.31 -23.70 9.56
CA GLN A 281 -12.45 -23.88 11.01
C GLN A 281 -13.60 -24.85 11.37
N MET A 282 -13.74 -25.18 12.66
CA MET A 282 -14.86 -26.01 13.17
C MET A 282 -16.22 -25.29 13.13
N PHE A 283 -16.21 -23.97 12.96
CA PHE A 283 -17.36 -23.09 12.78
C PHE A 283 -17.29 -22.37 11.43
N ASP A 284 -18.42 -21.79 11.02
CA ASP A 284 -18.48 -21.03 9.76
C ASP A 284 -17.84 -19.66 9.98
N VAL A 285 -16.79 -19.35 9.21
CA VAL A 285 -16.11 -18.05 9.25
C VAL A 285 -16.73 -17.15 8.18
N ALA A 286 -17.28 -16.01 8.61
CA ALA A 286 -17.83 -15.02 7.71
C ALA A 286 -16.74 -13.99 7.36
N ILE A 287 -16.52 -13.75 6.08
CA ILE A 287 -15.62 -12.72 5.58
C ILE A 287 -16.48 -11.71 4.85
N GLN A 288 -16.34 -10.43 5.19
CA GLN A 288 -17.22 -9.38 4.71
C GLN A 288 -16.38 -8.17 4.29
N ALA A 289 -16.80 -7.52 3.22
CA ALA A 289 -16.34 -6.18 2.88
C ALA A 289 -17.47 -5.20 3.20
N ALA A 290 -17.16 -4.11 3.86
CA ALA A 290 -18.12 -3.09 4.25
C ALA A 290 -17.64 -1.69 3.87
N LEU A 291 -18.61 -0.83 3.58
CA LEU A 291 -18.44 0.61 3.49
C LEU A 291 -19.11 1.21 4.73
N GLY A 292 -18.31 1.54 5.75
CA GLY A 292 -18.80 1.95 7.07
C GLY A 292 -19.64 0.85 7.73
N SER A 293 -20.97 1.02 7.73
CA SER A 293 -21.94 0.06 8.29
C SER A 293 -22.58 -0.87 7.24
N HIS A 294 -22.46 -0.54 5.95
CA HIS A 294 -23.10 -1.28 4.88
C HIS A 294 -22.19 -2.38 4.33
N ILE A 295 -22.62 -3.64 4.45
CA ILE A 295 -21.90 -4.79 3.89
C ILE A 295 -22.16 -4.87 2.38
N ILE A 296 -21.11 -4.71 1.58
CA ILE A 296 -21.20 -4.73 0.11
C ILE A 296 -20.94 -6.12 -0.49
N ALA A 297 -20.11 -6.93 0.16
CA ALA A 297 -19.78 -8.28 -0.25
C ALA A 297 -19.62 -9.18 0.99
N ARG A 298 -20.00 -10.45 0.85
CA ARG A 298 -19.91 -11.45 1.91
C ARG A 298 -19.61 -12.81 1.33
N GLU A 299 -18.56 -13.44 1.83
CA GLU A 299 -18.25 -14.84 1.61
C GLU A 299 -18.23 -15.60 2.93
N THR A 300 -18.33 -16.92 2.88
CA THR A 300 -18.32 -17.75 4.08
C THR A 300 -17.49 -19.01 3.87
N VAL A 301 -16.41 -19.13 4.64
CA VAL A 301 -15.63 -20.36 4.72
C VAL A 301 -16.43 -21.38 5.51
N LYS A 302 -16.81 -22.47 4.83
CA LYS A 302 -17.67 -23.50 5.44
C LYS A 302 -16.94 -24.27 6.52
N ALA A 303 -17.60 -24.44 7.65
CA ALA A 303 -17.08 -25.22 8.75
C ALA A 303 -16.72 -26.67 8.35
N LEU A 304 -15.66 -27.20 8.93
CA LEU A 304 -15.39 -28.63 8.96
C LEU A 304 -16.52 -29.37 9.68
N ARG A 305 -16.94 -30.51 9.14
CA ARG A 305 -18.03 -31.32 9.71
C ARG A 305 -17.55 -32.74 9.91
N LYS A 306 -17.44 -33.14 11.18
CA LYS A 306 -17.34 -34.56 11.53
C LYS A 306 -18.66 -35.25 11.21
N ASN A 307 -18.61 -36.40 10.53
CA ASN A 307 -19.79 -37.23 10.29
C ASN A 307 -20.21 -37.94 11.58
N VAL A 308 -21.03 -37.26 12.40
CA VAL A 308 -21.51 -37.78 13.70
C VAL A 308 -22.48 -38.95 13.56
N THR A 309 -23.07 -39.14 12.38
CA THR A 309 -24.05 -40.20 12.09
C THR A 309 -23.44 -41.48 11.53
N ALA A 310 -22.13 -41.52 11.28
CA ALA A 310 -21.46 -42.66 10.63
C ALA A 310 -21.64 -44.00 11.37
N LYS A 311 -21.76 -43.99 12.71
CA LYS A 311 -21.98 -45.20 13.54
C LYS A 311 -23.45 -45.50 13.82
N CYS A 312 -24.39 -44.77 13.21
CA CYS A 312 -25.82 -44.96 13.42
C CYS A 312 -26.41 -45.85 12.32
N TYR A 313 -26.27 -47.17 12.46
CA TYR A 313 -26.73 -48.16 11.48
C TYR A 313 -28.24 -48.46 11.53
N GLY A 314 -28.95 -48.00 12.57
CA GLY A 314 -30.39 -48.22 12.74
C GLY A 314 -31.29 -47.10 12.19
N GLY A 315 -32.58 -47.41 12.07
CA GLY A 315 -33.65 -46.48 11.67
C GLY A 315 -34.05 -45.46 12.75
N ASP A 316 -33.44 -45.49 13.94
CA ASP A 316 -33.77 -44.59 15.03
C ASP A 316 -33.34 -43.14 14.74
N ILE A 317 -34.33 -42.34 14.32
CA ILE A 317 -34.21 -40.92 14.02
C ILE A 317 -33.87 -40.11 15.28
N THR A 318 -34.31 -40.56 16.47
CA THR A 318 -34.12 -39.79 17.72
C THR A 318 -32.64 -39.72 18.11
N ARG A 319 -31.91 -40.84 17.98
CA ARG A 319 -30.45 -40.89 18.20
C ARG A 319 -29.67 -40.01 17.23
N LYS A 320 -30.04 -40.00 15.94
CA LYS A 320 -29.44 -39.11 14.93
C LYS A 320 -29.69 -37.63 15.26
N LYS A 321 -30.93 -37.26 15.61
CA LYS A 321 -31.29 -35.90 16.03
C LYS A 321 -30.51 -35.43 17.26
N LYS A 322 -30.34 -36.30 18.28
CA LYS A 322 -29.58 -35.96 19.50
C LYS A 322 -28.11 -35.63 19.20
N LEU A 323 -27.47 -36.41 18.33
CA LEU A 323 -26.07 -36.18 17.93
C LEU A 323 -25.91 -34.90 17.11
N LEU A 324 -26.84 -34.63 16.18
CA LEU A 324 -26.85 -33.39 15.39
C LEU A 324 -27.10 -32.16 16.28
N ALA A 325 -28.00 -32.25 17.25
CA ALA A 325 -28.26 -31.19 18.21
C ALA A 325 -27.01 -30.87 19.06
N LYS A 326 -26.30 -31.90 19.54
CA LYS A 326 -25.04 -31.74 20.28
C LYS A 326 -23.95 -31.09 19.43
N GLN A 327 -23.83 -31.49 18.16
CA GLN A 327 -22.90 -30.87 17.21
C GLN A 327 -23.24 -29.41 16.94
N LYS A 328 -24.52 -29.08 16.73
CA LYS A 328 -24.99 -27.71 16.49
C LYS A 328 -24.72 -26.80 17.69
N ALA A 329 -24.99 -27.27 18.91
CA ALA A 329 -24.72 -26.53 20.14
C ALA A 329 -23.20 -26.30 20.34
N GLY A 330 -22.39 -27.33 20.11
CA GLY A 330 -20.93 -27.21 20.17
C GLY A 330 -20.38 -26.18 19.19
N LYS A 331 -20.86 -26.18 17.94
CA LYS A 331 -20.48 -25.18 16.93
C LYS A 331 -20.92 -23.77 17.27
N LYS A 332 -22.12 -23.61 17.84
CA LYS A 332 -22.61 -22.29 18.30
C LYS A 332 -21.70 -21.72 19.40
N ARG A 333 -21.30 -22.55 20.36
CA ARG A 333 -20.37 -22.17 21.43
C ARG A 333 -18.98 -21.82 20.86
N MET A 334 -18.45 -22.65 19.96
CA MET A 334 -17.16 -22.37 19.30
C MET A 334 -17.18 -21.06 18.49
N LYS A 335 -18.29 -20.73 17.83
CA LYS A 335 -18.42 -19.47 17.07
C LYS A 335 -18.39 -18.23 17.96
N GLN A 336 -18.91 -18.30 19.19
CA GLN A 336 -18.97 -17.15 20.11
C GLN A 336 -17.62 -16.85 20.78
N ILE A 337 -16.77 -17.85 20.92
CA ILE A 337 -15.50 -17.75 21.66
C ILE A 337 -14.30 -17.80 20.70
N GLY A 338 -14.47 -18.33 19.50
CA GLY A 338 -13.39 -18.49 18.53
C GLY A 338 -13.04 -17.18 17.85
N SER A 339 -11.87 -16.64 18.18
CA SER A 339 -11.12 -15.75 17.30
C SER A 339 -10.60 -16.54 16.10
N VAL A 340 -10.55 -15.89 14.94
CA VAL A 340 -9.97 -16.48 13.73
C VAL A 340 -8.62 -15.85 13.53
N GLU A 341 -7.56 -16.62 13.74
CA GLU A 341 -6.22 -16.22 13.33
C GLU A 341 -6.16 -16.25 11.80
N ILE A 342 -5.81 -15.11 11.21
CA ILE A 342 -5.62 -14.96 9.77
C ILE A 342 -4.17 -15.34 9.48
N PRO A 343 -3.91 -16.35 8.63
CA PRO A 343 -2.55 -16.70 8.26
C PRO A 343 -1.83 -15.51 7.61
N GLN A 344 -0.54 -15.34 7.90
CA GLN A 344 0.28 -14.29 7.28
C GLN A 344 0.32 -14.42 5.74
N GLU A 345 0.34 -15.65 5.22
CA GLU A 345 0.22 -15.93 3.79
C GLU A 345 -1.04 -15.32 3.16
N ALA A 346 -2.13 -15.24 3.93
CA ALA A 346 -3.37 -14.66 3.45
C ALA A 346 -3.25 -13.15 3.23
N PHE A 347 -2.47 -12.44 4.07
CA PHE A 347 -2.20 -11.02 3.87
C PHE A 347 -1.36 -10.77 2.62
N LEU A 348 -0.26 -11.51 2.45
CA LEU A 348 0.61 -11.40 1.27
C LEU A 348 -0.14 -11.68 -0.04
N ALA A 349 -0.99 -12.70 -0.03
CA ALA A 349 -1.76 -13.07 -1.21
C ALA A 349 -2.89 -12.07 -1.52
N VAL A 350 -3.48 -11.40 -0.51
CA VAL A 350 -4.47 -10.33 -0.70
C VAL A 350 -3.87 -9.07 -1.33
N LEU A 351 -2.58 -8.81 -1.10
CA LEU A 351 -1.90 -7.67 -1.70
C LEU A 351 -1.60 -7.87 -3.18
N LYS A 352 -1.33 -9.12 -3.58
CA LYS A 352 -1.18 -9.50 -4.99
C LYS A 352 -2.50 -9.43 -5.78
N VAL A 353 -3.63 -9.29 -5.10
CA VAL A 353 -4.98 -9.30 -5.72
C VAL A 353 -5.30 -8.05 -6.47
N SER A 354 -4.72 -6.94 -6.05
CA SER A 354 -4.84 -5.70 -6.81
C SER A 354 -4.13 -5.76 -8.18
N GLY A 355 -3.47 -6.88 -8.51
CA GLY A 355 -2.71 -7.08 -9.75
C GLY A 355 -3.02 -8.34 -10.58
N ASP A 356 -4.21 -8.95 -10.46
CA ASP A 356 -4.71 -9.92 -11.46
C ASP A 356 -5.83 -9.34 -12.33
#